data_AF-A0A0F8WYY8-F1
#
_entry.id   AF-A0A0F8WYY8-F1
#
_cell.length_a   1.000
_cell.length_b   1.000
_cell.length_c   1.000
_cell.angle_alpha   90.00
_cell.angle_beta   90.00
_cell.angle_gamma   90.00
#
_symmetry.space_group_name_H-M   'P 1'
#
loop_
_entity.id
_entity.type
_entity.pdbx_description
1 polymer ?
#
loop_
_entity_poly.entity_id
_entity_poly.type
_entity_poly.pdbx_seq_one_letter_code
_entity_poly.pdbx_strand_id
1 'polypeptide(L)'
;MLDRAPEDILREEQKRQPPSLGLPHYSKEDFGIDGILNYSYWNTGGMAMAIVAKEGDVADWAAYIGATQSKGQSEEDTVRWVCRKGAKLSRDQAHRWFPKLPIEAYRE
;
A
#
# COMPACT_ATOMS: atom_id res chain seq x y z
N MET A 1 -29.54 34.37 -7.73
CA MET A 1 -28.80 33.14 -8.10
C MET A 1 -27.41 33.62 -8.49
N LEU A 2 -26.41 33.38 -7.65
CA LEU A 2 -25.04 33.76 -7.96
C LEU A 2 -24.46 32.70 -8.90
N ASP A 3 -24.29 33.07 -10.16
CA ASP A 3 -23.59 32.30 -11.17
C ASP A 3 -22.15 32.09 -10.71
N ARG A 4 -21.80 30.84 -10.37
CA ARG A 4 -20.41 30.45 -10.18
C ARG A 4 -19.74 30.47 -11.55
N ALA A 5 -18.60 31.17 -11.66
CA ALA A 5 -17.84 31.22 -12.91
C ALA A 5 -17.33 29.81 -13.27
N PRO A 6 -17.35 29.40 -14.55
CA PRO A 6 -16.82 28.09 -14.97
C PRO A 6 -15.36 27.84 -14.56
N GLU A 7 -14.61 28.93 -14.35
CA GLU A 7 -13.21 28.91 -13.92
C GLU A 7 -13.03 28.44 -12.47
N ASP A 8 -14.01 28.67 -11.60
CA ASP A 8 -13.98 28.19 -10.21
C ASP A 8 -14.16 26.66 -10.14
N ILE A 9 -14.88 26.07 -11.09
CA ILE A 9 -15.08 24.62 -11.20
C ILE A 9 -13.77 23.93 -11.66
N LEU A 10 -13.04 24.55 -12.59
CA LEU A 10 -11.76 24.02 -13.08
C LEU A 10 -10.62 24.11 -12.04
N ARG A 11 -10.71 25.05 -11.10
CA ARG A 11 -9.72 25.20 -10.01
C ARG A 11 -9.90 24.19 -8.89
N GLU A 12 -11.11 23.77 -8.57
CA GLU A 12 -11.38 22.75 -7.55
C GLU A 12 -11.12 21.32 -8.06
N GLU A 13 -11.14 21.09 -9.37
CA GLU A 13 -10.83 19.79 -9.99
C GLU A 13 -9.34 19.51 -10.24
N GLN A 14 -8.45 20.44 -9.86
CA GLN A 14 -7.08 20.08 -9.52
C GLN A 14 -7.13 19.27 -8.21
N LYS A 15 -7.62 18.02 -8.31
CA LYS A 15 -7.52 16.99 -7.29
C LYS A 15 -6.08 17.01 -6.82
N ARG A 16 -5.84 17.63 -5.66
CA ARG A 16 -4.55 17.55 -4.97
C ARG A 16 -4.25 16.07 -4.90
N GLN A 17 -3.31 15.61 -5.72
CA GLN A 17 -2.82 14.26 -5.56
C GLN A 17 -2.39 14.17 -4.10
N PRO A 18 -2.85 13.15 -3.37
CA PRO A 18 -2.44 13.01 -1.98
C PRO A 18 -0.90 13.04 -1.94
N PRO A 19 -0.31 13.63 -0.90
CA PRO A 19 1.13 13.60 -0.73
C PRO A 19 1.63 12.16 -0.92
N SER A 20 2.64 11.96 -1.76
CA SER A 20 3.26 10.66 -2.03
C SER A 20 4.77 10.78 -1.84
N LEU A 21 5.38 9.68 -1.42
CA LEU A 21 6.82 9.44 -1.35
C LEU A 21 7.49 9.46 -2.74
N GLY A 22 6.72 9.38 -3.83
CA GLY A 22 7.25 9.36 -5.19
C GLY A 22 8.02 8.07 -5.52
N LEU A 23 7.77 7.00 -4.77
CA LEU A 23 8.40 5.70 -4.95
C LEU A 23 7.61 4.85 -5.96
N PRO A 24 8.26 3.91 -6.66
CA PRO A 24 7.56 3.03 -7.60
C PRO A 24 6.59 2.10 -6.87
N HIS A 25 5.45 1.85 -7.49
CA HIS A 25 4.45 0.90 -7.00
C HIS A 25 4.28 -0.27 -7.95
N TYR A 26 3.87 -1.41 -7.39
CA TYR A 26 3.30 -2.50 -8.17
C TYR A 26 1.96 -2.08 -8.79
N SER A 27 1.61 -2.71 -9.92
CA SER A 27 0.44 -2.37 -10.70
C SER A 27 -0.87 -2.55 -9.90
N LYS A 28 -1.71 -1.51 -9.90
CA LYS A 28 -3.05 -1.59 -9.32
C LYS A 28 -3.95 -2.58 -10.08
N GLU A 29 -3.73 -2.75 -11.38
CA GLU A 29 -4.51 -3.65 -12.23
C GLU A 29 -4.28 -5.10 -11.84
N ASP A 30 -3.03 -5.46 -11.56
CA ASP A 30 -2.63 -6.82 -11.19
C ASP A 30 -3.05 -7.14 -9.75
N PHE A 31 -2.85 -6.21 -8.82
CA PHE A 31 -3.08 -6.45 -7.39
C PHE A 31 -4.48 -6.03 -6.89
N GLY A 32 -5.25 -5.30 -7.69
CA GLY A 32 -6.54 -4.73 -7.29
C GLY A 32 -6.46 -3.72 -6.12
N ILE A 33 -5.27 -3.22 -5.81
CA ILE A 33 -4.99 -2.21 -4.79
C ILE A 33 -3.73 -1.42 -5.18
N ASP A 34 -3.68 -0.14 -4.83
CA ASP A 34 -2.55 0.76 -5.07
C ASP A 34 -1.61 0.88 -3.87
N GLY A 35 -0.47 1.55 -4.10
CA GLY A 35 0.48 1.93 -3.07
C GLY A 35 1.34 0.78 -2.56
N ILE A 36 1.37 -0.38 -3.22
CA ILE A 36 2.30 -1.46 -2.84
C ILE A 36 3.71 -1.04 -3.27
N LEU A 37 4.56 -0.76 -2.31
CA LEU A 37 5.95 -0.33 -2.52
C LEU A 37 6.89 -1.52 -2.72
N ASN A 38 6.67 -2.59 -1.96
CA ASN A 38 7.45 -3.81 -1.99
C ASN A 38 6.70 -4.92 -1.25
N TYR A 39 7.01 -6.19 -1.55
CA TYR A 39 6.51 -7.31 -0.77
C TYR A 39 7.42 -8.53 -0.88
N SER A 40 7.20 -9.49 0.02
CA SER A 40 7.75 -10.84 -0.06
C SER A 40 6.61 -11.83 0.13
N TYR A 41 6.62 -12.91 -0.64
CA TYR A 41 5.57 -13.92 -0.66
C TYR A 41 6.13 -15.33 -0.50
N TRP A 42 5.40 -16.18 0.22
CA TRP A 42 5.69 -17.61 0.36
C TRP A 42 4.40 -18.42 0.31
N ASN A 43 4.49 -19.62 -0.24
CA ASN A 43 3.44 -20.63 -0.14
C ASN A 43 4.03 -21.88 0.52
N THR A 44 3.45 -22.29 1.65
CA THR A 44 3.92 -23.46 2.41
C THR A 44 2.75 -24.17 3.06
N GLY A 45 2.68 -25.50 2.89
CA GLY A 45 1.75 -26.35 3.64
C GLY A 45 0.26 -25.98 3.53
N GLY A 46 -0.18 -25.40 2.40
CA GLY A 46 -1.57 -24.95 2.26
C GLY A 46 -1.84 -23.54 2.80
N MET A 47 -0.80 -22.80 3.18
CA MET A 47 -0.86 -21.42 3.65
C MET A 47 -0.06 -20.50 2.72
N ALA A 48 -0.67 -19.41 2.31
CA ALA A 48 -0.04 -18.34 1.54
C ALA A 48 0.28 -17.19 2.50
N MET A 49 1.53 -16.73 2.51
CA MET A 49 2.02 -15.73 3.46
C MET A 49 2.63 -14.56 2.71
N ALA A 50 2.41 -13.35 3.18
CA ALA A 50 3.07 -12.17 2.64
C ALA A 50 3.49 -11.19 3.73
N ILE A 51 4.60 -10.49 3.46
CA ILE A 51 5.00 -9.26 4.14
C ILE A 51 4.98 -8.16 3.10
N VAL A 52 4.23 -7.08 3.33
CA VAL A 52 3.96 -6.04 2.33
C VAL A 52 4.26 -4.66 2.91
N ALA A 53 5.03 -3.85 2.19
CA ALA A 53 5.17 -2.42 2.42
C ALA A 53 4.17 -1.67 1.55
N LYS A 54 3.37 -0.81 2.18
CA LYS A 54 2.34 -0.02 1.51
C LYS A 54 2.47 1.47 1.86
N GLU A 55 2.45 2.32 0.84
CA GLU A 55 2.29 3.75 0.97
C GLU A 55 0.90 4.11 1.53
N GLY A 56 0.85 5.10 2.41
CA GLY A 56 -0.38 5.69 2.93
C GLY A 56 -0.71 7.04 2.29
N ASP A 57 -1.68 7.75 2.86
CA ASP A 57 -2.34 8.88 2.18
C ASP A 57 -1.64 10.23 2.40
N VAL A 58 -0.56 10.28 3.18
CA VAL A 58 0.14 11.53 3.58
C VAL A 58 1.66 11.45 3.37
N ALA A 59 2.10 10.83 2.27
CA ALA A 59 3.51 10.55 1.98
C ALA A 59 4.21 9.79 3.12
N ASP A 60 3.51 8.82 3.68
CA ASP A 60 4.01 7.89 4.68
C ASP A 60 3.92 6.45 4.16
N TRP A 61 4.50 5.51 4.90
CA TRP A 61 4.32 4.10 4.60
C TRP A 61 4.25 3.24 5.85
N ALA A 62 3.67 2.06 5.71
CA ALA A 62 3.60 1.05 6.75
C ALA A 62 3.88 -0.33 6.16
N ALA A 63 4.29 -1.27 7.01
CA ALA A 63 4.49 -2.66 6.64
C ALA A 63 3.52 -3.56 7.38
N TYR A 64 3.00 -4.59 6.71
CA TYR A 64 2.06 -5.55 7.24
C TYR A 64 2.52 -6.97 6.95
N ILE A 65 2.28 -7.89 7.88
CA ILE A 65 2.47 -9.33 7.70
C ILE A 65 1.14 -10.05 7.85
N GLY A 66 0.92 -11.09 7.05
CA GLY A 66 -0.23 -11.95 7.24
C GLY A 66 -0.18 -13.21 6.40
N ALA A 67 -1.18 -14.06 6.63
CA ALA A 67 -1.32 -15.32 5.94
C ALA A 67 -2.79 -15.62 5.63
N THR A 68 -3.03 -16.26 4.50
CA THR A 68 -4.32 -16.76 4.05
C THR A 68 -4.20 -18.27 3.78
N GLN A 69 -5.33 -18.98 3.69
CA GLN A 69 -5.33 -20.34 3.16
C GLN A 69 -4.96 -20.28 1.68
N SER A 70 -3.95 -21.04 1.23
CA SER A 70 -3.48 -20.97 -0.16
C SER A 70 -4.43 -21.63 -1.17
N LYS A 71 -5.37 -22.46 -0.70
CA LYS A 71 -6.34 -23.12 -1.59
C LYS A 71 -7.23 -22.07 -2.24
N GLY A 72 -6.96 -21.78 -3.51
CA GLY A 72 -7.73 -20.83 -4.32
C GLY A 72 -7.37 -19.36 -4.09
N GLN A 73 -6.23 -19.06 -3.45
CA GLN A 73 -5.72 -17.69 -3.33
C GLN A 73 -4.47 -17.55 -4.18
N SER A 74 -4.43 -16.53 -5.03
CA SER A 74 -3.21 -16.15 -5.75
C SER A 74 -2.22 -15.40 -4.84
N GLU A 75 -1.02 -15.16 -5.36
CA GLU A 75 -0.04 -14.28 -4.70
C GLU A 75 -0.61 -12.87 -4.53
N GLU A 76 -1.18 -12.31 -5.59
CA GLU A 76 -1.80 -11.00 -5.65
C GLU A 76 -2.97 -10.89 -4.66
N ASP A 77 -3.81 -11.92 -4.59
CA ASP A 77 -4.91 -11.98 -3.63
C ASP A 77 -4.41 -11.95 -2.18
N THR A 78 -3.32 -12.67 -1.91
CA THR A 78 -2.70 -12.73 -0.58
C THR A 78 -2.08 -11.39 -0.21
N VAL A 79 -1.30 -10.78 -1.11
CA VAL A 79 -0.71 -9.45 -0.91
C VAL A 79 -1.79 -8.39 -0.68
N ARG A 80 -2.84 -8.38 -1.52
CA ARG A 80 -4.00 -7.49 -1.36
C ARG A 80 -4.70 -7.69 -0.02
N TRP A 81 -4.86 -8.94 0.41
CA TRP A 81 -5.46 -9.26 1.71
C TRP A 81 -4.59 -8.73 2.86
N VAL A 82 -3.27 -8.95 2.81
CA VAL A 82 -2.32 -8.47 3.83
C VAL A 82 -2.31 -6.94 3.92
N CYS A 83 -2.41 -6.22 2.81
CA CYS A 83 -2.58 -4.75 2.83
C CYS A 83 -3.81 -4.28 3.62
N ARG A 84 -4.89 -5.08 3.64
CA ARG A 84 -6.18 -4.71 4.25
C ARG A 84 -6.35 -5.24 5.67
N LYS A 85 -5.76 -6.39 5.96
CA LYS A 85 -6.05 -7.21 7.16
C LYS A 85 -4.81 -7.75 7.86
N GLY A 86 -3.62 -7.52 7.30
CA GLY A 86 -2.37 -7.94 7.91
C GLY A 86 -2.08 -7.23 9.23
N ALA A 87 -1.28 -7.87 10.06
CA ALA A 87 -0.76 -7.27 11.28
C ALA A 87 0.33 -6.26 10.91
N LYS A 88 0.17 -5.02 11.37
CA LYS A 88 1.16 -3.98 11.17
C LYS A 88 2.45 -4.33 11.94
N LEU A 89 3.59 -4.19 11.28
CA LEU A 89 4.90 -4.38 11.90
C LEU A 89 5.27 -3.18 12.77
N SER A 90 6.20 -3.36 13.70
CA SER A 90 6.88 -2.21 14.33
C SER A 90 7.84 -1.54 13.34
N ARG A 91 8.21 -0.28 13.60
CA ARG A 91 9.22 0.47 12.85
C ARG A 91 10.51 -0.34 12.61
N ASP A 92 11.07 -0.93 13.67
CA ASP A 92 12.32 -1.68 13.58
C ASP A 92 12.19 -2.95 12.74
N GLN A 93 11.06 -3.66 12.86
CA GLN A 93 10.77 -4.83 12.03
C GLN A 93 10.59 -4.45 10.57
N ALA A 94 9.86 -3.35 10.30
CA ALA A 94 9.64 -2.84 8.96
C ALA A 94 10.95 -2.40 8.31
N HIS A 95 11.81 -1.69 9.02
CA HIS A 95 13.12 -1.26 8.51
C HIS A 95 14.05 -2.44 8.26
N ARG A 96 14.06 -3.44 9.16
CA ARG A 96 14.84 -4.66 8.96
C ARG A 96 14.42 -5.38 7.68
N TRP A 97 13.12 -5.43 7.40
CA TRP A 97 12.60 -6.12 6.22
C TRP A 97 12.74 -5.31 4.93
N PHE A 98 12.52 -4.00 5.00
CA PHE A 98 12.55 -3.08 3.87
C PHE A 98 13.57 -1.95 4.10
N PRO A 99 14.88 -2.26 4.14
CA PRO A 99 15.92 -1.29 4.52
C PRO A 99 16.12 -0.15 3.52
N LYS A 100 15.56 -0.29 2.31
CA LYS A 100 15.65 0.72 1.25
C LYS A 100 14.52 1.77 1.33
N LEU A 101 13.51 1.57 2.17
CA LEU A 101 12.42 2.52 2.35
C LEU A 101 12.76 3.55 3.45
N PRO A 102 12.34 4.82 3.29
CA PRO A 102 12.72 5.90 4.20
C PRO A 102 12.09 5.71 5.58
N ILE A 103 12.90 5.42 6.59
CA ILE A 103 12.39 5.06 7.92
C ILE A 103 11.73 6.23 8.65
N GLU A 104 12.11 7.46 8.30
CA GLU A 104 11.56 8.70 8.83
C GLU A 104 10.09 8.86 8.45
N ALA A 105 9.68 8.33 7.29
CA ALA A 105 8.32 8.36 6.80
C ALA A 105 7.49 7.13 7.23
N TYR A 106 7.99 6.31 8.16
CA TYR A 106 7.24 5.18 8.68
C TYR A 106 6.10 5.65 9.58
N ARG A 107 4.88 5.22 9.26
CA ARG A 107 3.66 5.50 10.02
C ARG A 107 3.56 4.57 11.23
N GLU A 108 3.53 5.12 12.44
CA GLU A 108 3.21 4.39 13.68
C GLU A 108 1.74 4.01 13.81
#